data_AF-A0A927KXK9-F1
#
_entry.id   AF-A0A927KXK9-F1
#
_cell.length_a   1.000
_cell.length_b   1.000
_cell.length_c   1.000
_cell.angle_alpha   90.00
_cell.angle_beta   90.00
_cell.angle_gamma   90.00
#
_symmetry.space_group_name_H-M   'P 1'
#
loop_
_entity.id
_entity.type
_entity.pdbx_description
1 polymer ?
#
loop_
_entity_poly.entity_id
_entity_poly.type
_entity_poly.pdbx_seq_one_letter_code
_entity_poly.pdbx_strand_id
1 'polypeptide(L)' 'MSQILFDADLSATELGARRRKNATVAEMYESLVADLFADYVTARAAADGEEMQLILDRAAVVDPRLVDELAGFDYPAAA' A
#
# COMPACT_ATOMS: atom_id res chain seq x y z
N MET A 1 -14.31 7.52 18.15
CA MET A 1 -13.94 8.69 17.33
C MET A 1 -12.62 8.36 16.64
N SER A 2 -12.61 8.51 15.32
CA SER A 2 -11.71 7.86 14.37
C SER A 2 -10.24 8.28 14.45
N GLN A 3 -9.32 7.31 14.51
CA GLN A 3 -7.86 7.50 14.35
C GLN A 3 -7.49 7.98 12.93
N ILE A 4 -8.36 7.73 11.94
CA ILE A 4 -8.12 8.00 10.52
C ILE A 4 -8.04 9.51 10.25
N LEU A 5 -8.73 10.34 11.04
CA LEU A 5 -8.70 11.79 10.89
C LEU A 5 -7.41 12.44 11.42
N PHE A 6 -6.69 11.78 12.33
CA PHE A 6 -5.44 12.30 12.86
C PHE A 6 -4.27 12.15 11.88
N ASP A 7 -4.28 11.10 11.06
CA ASP A 7 -3.16 10.80 10.15
C ASP A 7 -3.15 11.70 8.91
N ALA A 8 -4.34 12.02 8.39
CA ALA A 8 -4.50 12.94 7.27
C ALA A 8 -3.99 14.36 7.61
N ASP A 9 -4.25 14.84 8.83
CA ASP A 9 -3.78 16.16 9.28
C ASP A 9 -2.27 16.16 9.57
N LEU A 10 -1.71 15.04 10.07
CA LEU A 10 -0.27 14.93 10.32
C LEU A 10 0.56 14.98 9.03
N SER A 11 0.04 14.43 7.93
CA SER A 11 0.69 14.40 6.62
C SER A 11 0.85 15.79 5.97
N ALA A 12 0.01 16.77 6.34
CA ALA A 12 0.04 18.15 5.87
C ALA A 12 0.89 19.10 6.74
N THR A 13 1.33 18.66 7.92
CA THR A 13 2.17 19.46 8.82
C THR A 13 3.66 19.43 8.45
N GLU A 14 4.43 20.41 8.92
CA GLU A 14 5.90 20.43 8.80
C GLU A 14 6.57 19.13 9.28
N LEU A 15 5.91 18.37 10.17
CA LEU A 15 6.37 17.07 10.65
C LEU A 15 6.33 16.00 9.55
N GLY A 16 5.27 15.96 8.73
CA GLY A 16 5.17 15.09 7.54
C GLY A 16 6.19 15.46 6.46
N ALA A 17 6.50 16.74 6.30
CA ALA A 17 7.59 17.20 5.43
C ALA A 17 8.97 16.80 5.96
N ARG A 18 9.17 16.83 7.29
CA ARG A 18 10.43 16.42 7.94
C ARG A 18 10.64 14.90 7.91
N ARG A 19 9.58 14.11 8.07
CA ARG A 19 9.60 12.65 7.92
C ARG A 19 10.00 12.26 6.50
N ARG A 20 9.39 12.89 5.47
CA ARG A 20 9.79 12.66 4.07
C ARG A 20 11.24 13.09 3.76
N LYS A 21 11.75 14.12 4.42
CA LYS A 21 13.16 14.56 4.26
C LYS A 21 14.19 13.60 4.84
N ASN A 22 13.80 12.79 5.81
CA ASN A 22 14.68 11.84 6.49
C ASN A 22 14.34 10.37 6.17
N ALA A 23 13.25 10.13 5.44
CA ALA A 23 12.86 8.81 5.04
C ALA A 23 13.89 8.24 4.08
N THR A 24 14.43 7.09 4.45
CA THR A 24 15.33 6.33 3.60
C THR A 24 14.54 5.72 2.45
N VAL A 25 15.24 5.40 1.35
CA VAL A 25 14.65 4.66 0.23
C VAL A 25 14.05 3.33 0.70
N ALA A 26 14.61 2.71 1.75
CA ALA A 26 14.09 1.50 2.35
C ALA A 26 12.72 1.70 3.03
N GLU A 27 12.55 2.76 3.82
CA GLU A 27 11.26 3.06 4.47
C GLU A 27 10.17 3.44 3.45
N MET A 28 10.55 4.15 2.38
CA MET A 28 9.65 4.45 1.27
C MET A 28 9.25 3.19 0.50
N TYR A 29 10.19 2.25 0.34
CA TYR A 29 9.93 0.95 -0.29
C TYR A 29 8.98 0.09 0.54
N GLU A 30 9.18 0.03 1.86
CA GLU A 30 8.27 -0.69 2.78
C GLU A 30 6.84 -0.10 2.76
N SER A 31 6.73 1.23 2.78
CA SER A 31 5.42 1.90 2.66
C SER A 31 4.73 1.58 1.33
N LEU A 32 5.48 1.65 0.23
CA LEU A 32 4.96 1.34 -1.11
C LEU A 32 4.46 -0.11 -1.20
N VAL A 33 5.21 -1.06 -0.64
CA VAL A 33 4.80 -2.47 -0.60
C VAL A 33 3.50 -2.62 0.20
N ALA A 34 3.42 -2.02 1.39
CA ALA A 34 2.22 -2.08 2.23
C ALA A 34 0.98 -1.50 1.52
N ASP A 35 1.14 -0.39 0.82
CA ASP A 35 0.06 0.24 0.04
C ASP A 35 -0.43 -0.69 -1.09
N LEU A 36 0.47 -1.34 -1.82
CA LEU A 36 0.10 -2.31 -2.88
C LEU A 36 -0.72 -3.49 -2.34
N PHE A 37 -0.40 -4.00 -1.14
CA PHE A 37 -1.19 -5.05 -0.50
C PHE A 37 -2.59 -4.55 -0.09
N ALA A 38 -2.69 -3.36 0.50
CA ALA A 38 -3.97 -2.79 0.93
C ALA A 38 -4.90 -2.53 -0.27
N ASP A 39 -4.35 -1.99 -1.36
CA ASP A 39 -5.08 -1.74 -2.61
C ASP A 39 -5.55 -3.06 -3.24
N TYR A 40 -4.68 -4.09 -3.28
CA TYR A 40 -5.03 -5.39 -3.86
C TYR A 40 -6.15 -6.09 -3.10
N VAL A 41 -6.13 -6.04 -1.77
CA VAL A 41 -7.22 -6.58 -0.93
C VAL A 41 -8.53 -5.85 -1.20
N THR A 42 -8.48 -4.53 -1.35
CA THR A 42 -9.65 -3.71 -1.65
C THR A 42 -10.22 -4.04 -3.03
N ALA A 43 -9.36 -4.13 -4.06
CA ALA A 43 -9.75 -4.50 -5.42
C ALA A 43 -10.33 -5.93 -5.48
N ARG A 44 -9.73 -6.88 -4.75
CA ARG A 44 -10.23 -8.26 -4.62
C ARG A 44 -11.59 -8.30 -3.93
N ALA A 45 -11.78 -7.54 -2.86
CA ALA A 45 -13.07 -7.45 -2.17
C ALA A 45 -14.18 -6.83 -3.06
N ALA A 46 -13.81 -5.90 -3.94
CA ALA A 46 -14.71 -5.32 -4.93
C ALA A 46 -14.92 -6.21 -6.18
N ALA A 47 -14.19 -7.33 -6.30
CA ALA A 47 -14.12 -8.17 -7.50
C ALA A 47 -13.74 -7.40 -8.78
N ASP A 48 -12.93 -6.36 -8.65
CA ASP A 48 -12.46 -5.53 -9.74
C ASP A 48 -11.17 -6.10 -10.33
N GLY A 49 -11.33 -6.98 -11.32
CA GLY A 49 -10.20 -7.66 -11.97
C GLY A 49 -9.28 -6.75 -12.77
N GLU A 50 -9.77 -5.60 -13.24
CA GLU A 50 -8.96 -4.63 -13.98
C GLU A 50 -8.01 -3.89 -13.02
N GLU A 51 -8.54 -3.45 -11.88
CA GLU A 51 -7.75 -2.81 -10.83
C GLU A 51 -6.74 -3.79 -10.22
N MET A 52 -7.15 -5.05 -9.98
CA MET A 52 -6.22 -6.10 -9.53
C MET A 52 -5.06 -6.30 -10.50
N GLN A 53 -5.31 -6.33 -11.81
CA GLN A 53 -4.26 -6.48 -12.81
C GLN A 53 -3.32 -5.28 -12.84
N LEU A 54 -3.85 -4.06 -12.73
CA LEU A 54 -3.04 -2.84 -12.69
C LEU A 54 -2.12 -2.80 -11.48
N ILE A 55 -2.60 -3.28 -10.32
CA ILE A 55 -1.79 -3.40 -9.11
C ILE A 55 -0.69 -4.45 -9.28
N LEU A 56 -0.99 -5.61 -9.89
CA LEU A 56 0.01 -6.66 -10.17
C LEU A 56 1.08 -6.17 -11.16
N ASP A 57 0.69 -5.44 -12.21
CA ASP A 57 1.64 -4.85 -13.16
C ASP A 57 2.55 -3.83 -12.47
N ARG A 58 2.01 -3.03 -11.55
CA ARG A 58 2.77 -2.06 -10.76
C ARG A 58 3.72 -2.75 -9.79
N ALA A 59 3.29 -3.83 -9.16
CA ALA A 59 4.12 -4.67 -8.30
C ALA A 59 5.28 -5.31 -9.09
N ALA A 60 5.02 -5.79 -10.31
CA ALA A 60 6.04 -6.39 -11.17
C ALA A 60 7.19 -5.43 -11.54
N VAL A 61 6.90 -4.14 -11.65
CA VAL A 61 7.90 -3.09 -11.92
C VAL A 61 8.77 -2.81 -10.68
N VAL A 62 8.21 -2.98 -9.48
CA VAL A 62 8.91 -2.74 -8.20
C VAL A 62 9.76 -3.95 -7.82
N ASP A 63 9.14 -5.12 -7.71
CA ASP A 63 9.79 -6.41 -7.49
C ASP A 63 8.88 -7.53 -8.05
N PRO A 64 9.33 -8.31 -9.05
CA PRO A 64 8.58 -9.44 -9.59
C PRO A 64 8.14 -10.47 -8.54
N ARG A 65 8.86 -10.62 -7.43
CA ARG A 65 8.47 -11.53 -6.34
C ARG A 65 7.24 -11.06 -5.59
N LEU A 66 6.99 -9.75 -5.58
CA LEU A 66 5.82 -9.16 -4.93
C LEU A 66 4.52 -9.57 -5.63
N VAL A 67 4.58 -9.84 -6.94
CA VAL A 67 3.44 -10.36 -7.72
C VAL A 67 3.02 -11.73 -7.21
N ASP A 68 3.98 -12.62 -6.97
CA ASP A 68 3.72 -13.97 -6.42
C ASP A 68 3.17 -13.88 -5.00
N GLU A 69 3.68 -12.93 -4.19
CA GLU A 69 3.16 -12.68 -2.86
C GLU A 69 1.72 -12.16 -2.91
N LEU A 70 1.40 -11.16 -3.75
CA LEU A 70 0.04 -10.63 -3.89
C LEU A 70 -0.95 -11.68 -4.44
N ALA A 71 -0.53 -12.46 -5.43
CA ALA A 71 -1.35 -13.51 -6.02
C ALA A 71 -1.54 -14.71 -5.07
N GLY A 72 -0.53 -15.03 -4.25
CA GLY A 72 -0.54 -16.11 -3.27
C GLY A 72 -1.10 -15.73 -1.90
N PHE A 73 -1.25 -14.43 -1.60
CA PHE A 73 -1.76 -13.98 -0.32
C PHE A 73 -3.27 -14.21 -0.21
N ASP A 74 -3.64 -15.19 0.60
CA ASP A 74 -5.00 -15.42 1.07
C ASP A 74 -5.14 -14.75 2.45
N TYR A 75 -5.26 -13.42 2.47
CA TYR A 75 -5.60 -12.72 3.70
C TYR A 75 -7.04 -13.10 4.09
N PRO A 76 -7.29 -13.73 5.26
CA PRO A 76 -8.63 -13.73 5.81
C PRO A 76 -9.01 -12.26 6.00
N ALA A 77 -10.03 -11.81 5.27
CA ALA A 77 -10.54 -10.45 5.40
C ALA A 77 -10.77 -10.17 6.89
N ALA A 78 -10.01 -9.23 7.45
CA ALA A 78 -10.16 -8.84 8.84
C ALA A 78 -11.59 -8.32 9.01
N ALA A 79 -12.41 -9.12 9.70
CA ALA A 79 -13.79 -8.82 10.08
C ALA A 79 -13.86 -7.73 11.15
#